data_AF-A0A524CLB7-F1
#
_entry.id   AF-A0A524CLB7-F1
#
_cell.length_a   1.000
_cell.length_b   1.000
_cell.length_c   1.000
_cell.angle_alpha   90.00
_cell.angle_beta   90.00
_cell.angle_gamma   90.00
#
_symmetry.space_group_name_H-M   'P 1'
#
loop_
_entity.id
_entity.type
_entity.pdbx_description
1 polymer ?
#
loop_
_entity_poly.entity_id
_entity_poly.type
_entity_poly.pdbx_seq_one_letter_code
_entity_poly.pdbx_strand_id
1 'polypeptide(L)'
;MSEDNKQGCLIFIFNADSGAVSSIKDFFHKMVKPSTYQCNLCAVTFGNFGMKKDWAKYVQEIEQDVNVEFLHRDEFEEYYPEVQDAKYPSAYFHNPEGTRVFISQEEMNAVESIDGLKKMVNERLNKILS
;
A
#
# COMPACT_ATOMS: atom_id res chain seq x y z
N MET A 1 -19.81 9.08 -5.85
CA MET A 1 -20.10 7.64 -5.96
C MET A 1 -20.14 7.06 -4.56
N SER A 2 -21.13 6.23 -4.26
CA SER A 2 -21.26 5.52 -2.98
C SER A 2 -20.11 4.48 -2.85
N GLU A 3 -19.64 4.24 -1.63
CA GLU A 3 -18.61 3.23 -1.32
C GLU A 3 -19.01 1.80 -1.75
N ASP A 4 -20.31 1.56 -1.99
CA ASP A 4 -20.92 0.27 -2.28
C ASP A 4 -20.60 -0.36 -3.66
N ASN A 5 -19.86 0.31 -4.55
CA ASN A 5 -19.56 -0.19 -5.92
C ASN A 5 -18.10 -0.58 -6.18
N LYS A 6 -17.23 -0.52 -5.17
CA LYS A 6 -15.80 -0.82 -5.35
C LYS A 6 -15.56 -2.34 -5.38
N GLN A 7 -14.74 -2.80 -6.32
CA GLN A 7 -14.53 -4.24 -6.58
C GLN A 7 -13.59 -4.96 -5.58
N GLY A 8 -12.99 -4.21 -4.65
CA GLY A 8 -12.08 -4.73 -3.63
C GLY A 8 -11.25 -3.62 -2.98
N CYS A 9 -10.26 -4.02 -2.19
CA CYS A 9 -9.31 -3.14 -1.50
C CYS A 9 -7.86 -3.51 -1.89
N LEU A 10 -7.10 -2.53 -2.37
CA LEU A 10 -5.68 -2.63 -2.61
C LEU A 10 -4.90 -2.11 -1.39
N ILE A 11 -4.20 -3.00 -0.72
CA ILE A 11 -3.55 -2.74 0.56
C ILE A 11 -2.04 -2.69 0.31
N PHE A 12 -1.44 -1.52 0.45
CA PHE A 12 0.01 -1.33 0.41
C PHE A 12 0.59 -1.46 1.81
N ILE A 13 1.63 -2.27 1.96
CA ILE A 13 2.19 -2.59 3.29
C ILE A 13 3.65 -2.15 3.35
N PHE A 14 3.95 -1.25 4.27
CA PHE A 14 5.30 -0.78 4.51
C PHE A 14 6.08 -1.80 5.34
N ASN A 15 7.39 -1.92 5.10
CA ASN A 15 8.31 -2.67 5.96
C ASN A 15 8.75 -1.83 7.17
N ALA A 16 7.77 -1.45 7.99
CA ALA A 16 7.94 -0.74 9.24
C ALA A 16 6.81 -1.17 10.19
N ASP A 17 7.04 -1.05 11.49
CA ASP A 17 6.00 -1.28 12.50
C ASP A 17 5.44 0.08 12.93
N SER A 18 4.13 0.14 13.21
CA SER A 18 3.39 1.37 13.53
C SER A 18 3.89 2.06 14.81
N GLY A 19 4.54 1.31 15.72
CA GLY A 19 4.97 1.79 17.02
C GLY A 19 3.80 2.15 17.95
N ALA A 20 4.06 2.41 19.23
CA ALA A 20 3.02 2.68 20.24
C ALA A 20 2.37 4.07 20.09
N VAL A 21 1.65 4.32 18.99
CA VAL A 21 0.88 5.55 18.78
C VAL A 21 -0.53 5.21 18.29
N SER A 22 -1.43 5.01 19.26
CA SER A 22 -2.86 4.90 19.06
C SER A 22 -3.44 6.21 18.51
N SER A 23 -3.70 6.31 17.19
CA SER A 23 -4.80 7.09 16.58
C SER A 23 -4.65 7.21 15.05
N ILE A 24 -5.61 6.65 14.32
CA ILE A 24 -5.73 6.59 12.85
C ILE A 24 -5.77 8.00 12.18
N LYS A 25 -5.96 9.08 12.94
CA LYS A 25 -6.19 10.42 12.39
C LYS A 25 -4.94 11.32 12.26
N ASP A 26 -3.85 10.99 12.94
CA ASP A 26 -2.64 11.85 12.98
C ASP A 26 -1.44 11.29 12.17
N PHE A 27 -1.63 10.16 11.48
CA PHE A 27 -0.54 9.39 10.88
C PHE A 27 0.12 10.05 9.64
N PHE A 28 -0.57 10.98 8.98
CA PHE A 28 -0.01 11.69 7.83
C PHE A 28 1.06 12.74 8.20
N HIS A 29 1.05 13.25 9.45
CA HIS A 29 1.95 14.34 9.88
C HIS A 29 3.09 13.90 10.80
N LYS A 30 3.05 12.69 11.34
CA LYS A 30 4.14 12.13 12.16
C LYS A 30 4.72 10.89 11.48
N MET A 31 5.16 11.07 10.25
CA MET A 31 6.01 10.10 9.60
C MET A 31 7.36 10.11 10.32
N VAL A 32 7.48 9.17 11.25
CA VAL A 32 8.69 8.89 12.01
C VAL A 32 9.84 8.79 11.00
N LYS A 33 10.93 9.53 11.22
CA LYS A 33 12.15 9.39 10.43
C LYS A 33 12.46 7.90 10.31
N PRO A 34 12.57 7.32 9.10
CA PRO A 34 13.00 5.95 8.96
C PRO A 34 14.50 5.91 9.29
N SER A 35 14.85 5.88 10.58
CA SER A 35 16.26 5.74 11.00
C SER A 35 16.70 4.29 11.03
N THR A 36 15.79 3.35 10.77
CA THR A 36 16.09 1.92 10.65
C THR A 36 15.07 1.29 9.71
N TYR A 37 15.56 0.67 8.64
CA TYR A 37 14.90 -0.22 7.67
C TYR A 37 14.65 0.31 6.24
N GLN A 38 15.19 -0.48 5.31
CA GLN A 38 15.22 -0.36 3.86
C GLN A 38 13.84 -0.65 3.26
N CYS A 39 12.88 0.25 3.44
CA CYS A 39 11.56 0.10 2.79
C CYS A 39 11.58 0.78 1.42
N ASN A 40 11.68 -0.01 0.34
CA ASN A 40 11.69 0.54 -1.03
C ASN A 40 10.38 1.26 -1.38
N LEU A 41 9.24 0.74 -0.94
CA LEU A 41 7.94 1.40 -1.10
C LEU A 41 7.97 2.82 -0.50
N CYS A 42 8.54 3.00 0.70
CA CYS A 42 8.71 4.33 1.30
C CYS A 42 9.61 5.22 0.43
N ALA A 43 10.76 4.71 0.00
CA ALA A 43 11.73 5.47 -0.81
C ALA A 43 11.15 5.94 -2.15
N VAL A 44 10.32 5.11 -2.78
CA VAL A 44 9.69 5.42 -4.07
C VAL A 44 8.53 6.40 -3.91
N THR A 45 7.74 6.30 -2.83
CA THR A 45 6.50 7.07 -2.66
C THR A 45 6.63 8.34 -1.82
N PHE A 46 7.69 8.49 -1.01
CA PHE A 46 7.93 9.65 -0.14
C PHE A 46 9.17 10.45 -0.55
N GLY A 47 9.16 11.74 -0.22
CA GLY A 47 10.31 12.64 -0.32
C GLY A 47 10.49 13.45 0.97
N ASN A 48 11.35 14.47 0.93
CA ASN A 48 11.73 15.27 2.11
C ASN A 48 10.57 15.97 2.84
N PHE A 49 9.41 16.10 2.19
CA PHE A 49 8.24 16.81 2.70
C PHE A 49 7.00 15.91 2.83
N GLY A 50 7.17 14.59 2.83
CA GLY A 50 6.08 13.61 2.90
C GLY A 50 5.80 12.94 1.56
N MET A 51 4.55 12.47 1.37
CA MET A 51 4.15 11.70 0.20
C MET A 51 4.35 12.53 -1.07
N LYS A 52 4.96 11.95 -2.09
CA LYS A 52 5.13 12.61 -3.40
C LYS A 52 3.74 12.92 -3.95
N LYS A 53 3.54 14.18 -4.37
CA LYS A 53 2.24 14.66 -4.90
C LYS A 53 1.73 13.79 -6.04
N ASP A 54 2.63 13.35 -6.91
CA ASP A 54 2.30 12.49 -8.05
C ASP A 54 1.81 11.11 -7.61
N TRP A 55 2.24 10.61 -6.45
CA TRP A 55 1.75 9.34 -5.89
C TRP A 55 0.38 9.56 -5.27
N ALA A 56 0.23 10.60 -4.45
CA ALA A 56 -1.04 10.92 -3.80
C ALA A 56 -2.18 11.14 -4.82
N LYS A 57 -1.89 11.87 -5.90
CA LYS A 57 -2.84 12.08 -6.99
C LYS A 57 -3.22 10.76 -7.67
N TYR A 58 -2.26 9.89 -7.91
CA TYR A 58 -2.51 8.59 -8.53
C TYR A 58 -3.37 7.68 -7.63
N VAL A 59 -3.11 7.67 -6.33
CA VAL A 59 -3.94 6.94 -5.35
C VAL A 59 -5.38 7.41 -5.43
N GLN A 60 -5.62 8.72 -5.43
CA GLN A 60 -6.97 9.28 -5.59
C GLN A 60 -7.64 8.88 -6.90
N GLU A 61 -6.86 8.74 -7.98
CA GLU A 61 -7.38 8.31 -9.28
C GLU A 61 -7.89 6.86 -9.22
N ILE A 62 -7.10 5.92 -8.68
CA ILE A 62 -7.47 4.50 -8.56
C ILE A 62 -8.52 4.24 -7.47
N GLU A 63 -8.62 5.13 -6.47
CA GLU A 63 -9.66 5.07 -5.43
C GLU A 63 -11.08 5.22 -6.00
N GLN A 64 -11.22 5.64 -7.26
CA GLN A 64 -12.50 5.65 -7.96
C GLN A 64 -13.01 4.24 -8.29
N ASP A 65 -12.10 3.27 -8.48
CA ASP A 65 -12.43 1.90 -8.90
C ASP A 65 -12.31 0.89 -7.75
N VAL A 66 -11.34 1.09 -6.84
CA VAL A 66 -11.05 0.21 -5.71
C VAL A 66 -10.85 1.00 -4.42
N ASN A 67 -10.93 0.34 -3.26
CA ASN A 67 -10.42 0.93 -2.02
C ASN A 67 -8.90 0.85 -2.02
N VAL A 68 -8.25 1.81 -1.35
CA VAL A 68 -6.79 1.78 -1.18
C VAL A 68 -6.48 2.01 0.28
N GLU A 69 -5.65 1.14 0.84
CA GLU A 69 -5.18 1.23 2.22
C GLU A 69 -3.66 1.18 2.29
N PHE A 70 -3.12 1.82 3.33
CA PHE A 70 -1.69 1.85 3.61
C PHE A 70 -1.49 1.42 5.06
N LEU A 71 -0.81 0.30 5.26
CA LEU A 71 -0.60 -0.31 6.58
C LEU A 71 0.88 -0.53 6.87
N HIS A 72 1.22 -0.54 8.15
CA HIS A 72 2.47 -1.12 8.65
C HIS A 72 2.36 -2.65 8.71
N ARG A 73 3.49 -3.32 8.90
CA ARG A 73 3.52 -4.79 8.99
C ARG A 73 2.61 -5.30 10.11
N ASP A 74 2.77 -4.75 11.31
CA ASP A 74 2.01 -5.12 12.49
C ASP A 74 0.50 -4.88 12.33
N GLU A 75 0.12 -3.75 11.72
CA GLU A 75 -1.29 -3.46 11.40
C GLU A 75 -1.87 -4.46 10.39
N PHE A 76 -1.10 -4.85 9.36
CA PHE A 76 -1.55 -5.84 8.39
C PHE A 76 -1.70 -7.23 9.01
N GLU A 77 -0.75 -7.65 9.85
CA GLU A 77 -0.84 -8.92 10.58
C GLU A 77 -2.03 -8.95 11.57
N GLU A 78 -2.40 -7.80 12.16
CA GLU A 78 -3.56 -7.67 13.03
C GLU A 78 -4.88 -7.71 12.25
N TYR A 79 -4.98 -6.97 11.14
CA TYR A 79 -6.24 -6.80 10.39
C TYR A 79 -6.51 -7.93 9.38
N TYR A 80 -5.46 -8.62 8.91
CA TYR A 80 -5.55 -9.72 7.93
C TYR A 80 -4.84 -10.98 8.42
N PRO A 81 -5.25 -11.55 9.57
CA PRO A 81 -4.58 -12.70 10.19
C PRO A 81 -4.67 -13.99 9.36
N GLU A 82 -5.54 -14.05 8.35
CA GLU A 82 -5.63 -15.17 7.41
C GLU A 82 -4.43 -15.28 6.46
N VAL A 83 -3.69 -14.19 6.25
CA VAL A 83 -2.49 -14.16 5.39
C VAL A 83 -1.27 -14.59 6.20
N GLN A 84 -1.05 -15.90 6.26
CA GLN A 84 0.13 -16.47 6.89
C GLN A 84 1.37 -16.24 6.01
N ASP A 85 2.52 -15.94 6.63
CA ASP A 85 3.83 -15.76 5.98
C ASP A 85 3.98 -14.57 5.01
N ALA A 86 3.18 -13.52 5.18
CA ALA A 86 3.33 -12.27 4.42
C ALA A 86 4.77 -11.70 4.49
N LYS A 87 5.20 -11.10 3.38
CA LYS A 87 6.55 -10.51 3.20
C LYS A 87 6.42 -9.02 2.94
N TYR A 88 7.37 -8.22 3.41
CA TYR A 88 7.24 -6.75 3.39
C TYR A 88 8.52 -6.05 2.90
N PRO A 89 8.44 -4.96 2.12
CA PRO A 89 7.23 -4.27 1.72
C PRO A 89 6.52 -5.00 0.58
N SER A 90 5.20 -4.92 0.50
CA SER A 90 4.40 -5.62 -0.52
C SER A 90 3.07 -4.91 -0.74
N ALA A 91 2.26 -5.42 -1.68
CA ALA A 91 0.85 -5.06 -1.78
C ALA A 91 -0.02 -6.31 -1.91
N TYR A 92 -1.21 -6.27 -1.32
CA TYR A 92 -2.23 -7.32 -1.41
C TYR A 92 -3.53 -6.75 -1.97
N PHE A 93 -4.31 -7.59 -2.62
CA PHE A 93 -5.67 -7.26 -3.05
C PHE A 93 -6.65 -8.13 -2.27
N HIS A 94 -7.54 -7.48 -1.56
CA HIS A 94 -8.59 -8.09 -0.77
C HIS A 94 -9.95 -7.88 -1.43
N ASN A 95 -10.71 -8.96 -1.60
CA ASN A 95 -12.07 -8.93 -2.13
C ASN A 95 -12.90 -10.07 -1.49
N PRO A 96 -14.18 -10.24 -1.83
CA PRO A 96 -15.00 -11.33 -1.27
C PRO A 96 -14.47 -12.76 -1.52
N GLU A 97 -13.57 -12.96 -2.49
CA GLU A 97 -12.93 -14.25 -2.76
C GLU A 97 -11.71 -14.52 -1.85
N GLY A 98 -11.21 -13.49 -1.17
CA GLY A 98 -10.13 -13.56 -0.20
C GLY A 98 -9.03 -12.52 -0.43
N THR A 99 -7.94 -12.68 0.32
CA THR A 99 -6.76 -11.81 0.27
C THR A 99 -5.65 -12.50 -0.53
N ARG A 100 -5.19 -11.87 -1.61
CA ARG A 100 -4.14 -12.42 -2.48
C ARG A 100 -3.00 -11.43 -2.71
N VAL A 101 -1.79 -11.94 -2.91
CA VAL A 101 -0.62 -11.11 -3.24
C VAL A 101 -0.90 -10.33 -4.52
N PHE A 102 -0.77 -9.01 -4.45
CA PHE A 102 -0.93 -8.09 -5.57
C PHE A 102 0.41 -7.60 -6.11
N ILE A 103 1.40 -7.32 -5.26
CA ILE A 103 2.81 -7.07 -5.59
C ILE A 103 3.66 -7.75 -4.51
N SER A 104 4.56 -8.66 -4.90
CA SER A 104 5.42 -9.37 -3.94
C SER A 104 6.53 -8.48 -3.35
N GLN A 105 7.22 -8.96 -2.33
CA GLN A 105 8.36 -8.25 -1.75
C GLN A 105 9.49 -8.04 -2.77
N GLU A 106 9.78 -9.07 -3.56
CA GLU A 106 10.81 -9.04 -4.59
C GLU A 106 10.45 -8.03 -5.69
N GLU A 107 9.20 -8.04 -6.14
CA GLU A 107 8.69 -7.09 -7.14
C GLU A 107 8.73 -5.66 -6.61
N MET A 108 8.27 -5.44 -5.37
CA MET A 108 8.26 -4.13 -4.74
C MET A 108 9.67 -3.57 -4.56
N ASN A 109 10.64 -4.41 -4.18
CA ASN A 109 12.04 -4.02 -4.04
C ASN A 109 12.75 -3.81 -5.39
N ALA A 110 12.23 -4.36 -6.47
CA ALA A 110 12.75 -4.13 -7.83
C ALA A 110 12.20 -2.85 -8.49
N VAL A 111 11.22 -2.17 -7.87
CA VAL A 111 10.68 -0.91 -8.38
C VAL A 111 11.70 0.22 -8.19
N GLU A 112 12.17 0.79 -9.30
CA GLU A 112 13.18 1.87 -9.28
C GLU A 112 12.56 3.28 -9.25
N SER A 113 11.28 3.41 -9.62
CA SER A 113 10.63 4.71 -9.76
C SER A 113 9.14 4.67 -9.49
N ILE A 114 8.58 5.86 -9.19
CA ILE A 114 7.15 6.03 -8.98
C ILE A 114 6.34 5.65 -10.22
N ASP A 115 6.84 5.97 -11.42
CA ASP A 115 6.17 5.63 -12.68
C ASP A 115 6.19 4.12 -12.93
N GLY A 116 7.28 3.44 -12.53
CA GLY A 116 7.35 1.98 -12.54
C GLY A 116 6.29 1.34 -11.65
N LEU A 117 6.11 1.87 -10.42
CA LEU A 117 5.07 1.40 -9.50
C LEU A 117 3.67 1.59 -10.09
N LYS A 118 3.36 2.81 -10.56
CA LYS A 118 2.05 3.14 -11.16
C LYS A 118 1.72 2.23 -12.35
N LYS A 119 2.69 2.01 -13.23
CA LYS A 119 2.53 1.12 -14.38
C LYS A 119 2.17 -0.30 -13.94
N MET A 120 2.90 -0.84 -12.98
CA MET A 120 2.65 -2.19 -12.45
C MET A 120 1.25 -2.32 -11.83
N VAL A 121 0.83 -1.32 -11.04
CA VAL A 121 -0.49 -1.31 -10.41
C VAL A 121 -1.60 -1.26 -11.48
N ASN A 122 -1.50 -0.36 -12.47
CA ASN A 122 -2.48 -0.27 -13.56
C ASN A 122 -2.60 -1.56 -14.36
N GLU A 123 -1.48 -2.19 -14.73
CA GLU A 123 -1.48 -3.46 -15.49
C GLU A 123 -2.19 -4.59 -14.74
N ARG A 124 -2.08 -4.62 -13.42
CA ARG A 124 -2.72 -5.65 -12.58
C ARG A 124 -4.17 -5.31 -12.28
N LEU A 125 -4.50 -4.06 -11.94
CA LEU A 125 -5.88 -3.62 -11.72
C LEU A 125 -6.72 -3.87 -12.99
N ASN A 126 -6.21 -3.54 -14.16
CA ASN A 126 -6.92 -3.79 -15.42
C ASN A 126 -7.26 -5.28 -15.65
N LYS A 127 -6.46 -6.21 -15.14
CA LYS A 127 -6.75 -7.66 -15.23
C LYS A 127 -7.76 -8.15 -14.19
N ILE A 128 -7.88 -7.43 -13.08
CA ILE A 128 -8.81 -7.76 -12.00
C ILE A 128 -10.20 -7.17 -12.29
N LEU A 129 -10.24 -5.98 -12.88
CA LEU A 129 -11.46 -5.21 -13.13
C LEU A 129 -12.07 -5.46 -14.53
N SER A 130 -11.36 -6.20 -15.40
CA SER A 130 -11.84 -6.62 -16.73
C SER A 130 -12.78 -7.82 -16.66
#